data_AF-A0A2V9SDM2-F1
#
_entry.id   AF-A0A2V9SDM2-F1
#
_cell.length_a   1.000
_cell.length_b   1.000
_cell.length_c   1.000
_cell.angle_alpha   90.00
_cell.angle_beta   90.00
_cell.angle_gamma   90.00
#
_symmetry.space_group_name_H-M   'P 1'
#
loop_
_entity.id
_entity.type
_entity.pdbx_description
1 polymer ?
#
loop_
_entity_poly.entity_id
_entity_poly.type
_entity_poly.pdbx_seq_one_letter_code
_entity_poly.pdbx_strand_id
1 'polypeptide(L)'
;MHSSIWLWLCFLVLLSWGALGLFQKLAMKHISAETALLWAAAGFMVLQPLLWPNTSILDYSARSLGWALVNGVFNGLGLLSLMAAMRRGGKASIVEPLSALYPVFVVLLAPTLLHESIKPLHGIGIACAVIGGMLLSVETVPTNGHTSVNDMAWSENEHFKGWHCRECSWAVSAIRVDTTVAVLAFNRAAHGGFEKHHCVPASQKPKARARAAGKY
;
A
#
# COMPACT_ATOMS: atom_id res chain seq x y z
N MET A 1 6.25 0.56 43.38
CA MET A 1 5.86 0.95 42.01
C MET A 1 5.25 -0.28 41.35
N HIS A 2 3.92 -0.40 41.31
CA HIS A 2 3.28 -1.44 40.50
C HIS A 2 3.79 -1.25 39.07
N SER A 3 4.61 -2.19 38.57
CA SER A 3 4.97 -2.19 37.15
C SER A 3 3.65 -2.30 36.41
N SER A 4 3.28 -1.22 35.72
CA SER A 4 2.06 -1.08 34.95
C SER A 4 2.05 -2.16 33.87
N ILE A 5 1.57 -3.37 34.20
CA ILE A 5 1.53 -4.52 33.28
C ILE A 5 0.84 -4.16 31.96
N TRP A 6 -0.14 -3.26 32.02
CA TRP A 6 -0.82 -2.71 30.85
C TRP A 6 0.15 -2.04 29.84
N LEU A 7 1.18 -1.34 30.34
CA LEU A 7 2.17 -0.68 29.49
C LEU A 7 3.06 -1.72 28.79
N TRP A 8 3.46 -2.77 29.49
CA TRP A 8 4.22 -3.89 28.90
C TRP A 8 3.43 -4.60 27.82
N LEU A 9 2.12 -4.80 28.02
CA LEU A 9 1.23 -5.35 27.01
C LEU A 9 1.14 -4.44 25.77
N CYS A 10 1.13 -3.11 25.93
CA CYS A 10 1.18 -2.19 24.79
C CYS A 10 2.48 -2.34 23.98
N PHE A 11 3.63 -2.50 24.64
CA PHE A 11 4.90 -2.76 23.94
C PHE A 11 4.89 -4.09 23.20
N LEU A 12 4.34 -5.14 23.82
CA LEU A 12 4.18 -6.44 23.18
C LEU A 12 3.28 -6.37 21.94
N VAL A 13 2.17 -5.62 22.02
CA VAL A 13 1.29 -5.35 20.88
C VAL A 13 2.05 -4.63 19.77
N LEU A 14 2.81 -3.58 20.09
CA LEU A 14 3.59 -2.84 19.09
C LEU A 14 4.59 -3.73 18.35
N LEU A 15 5.31 -4.59 19.06
CA LEU A 15 6.24 -5.55 18.47
C LEU A 15 5.52 -6.61 17.62
N SER A 16 4.41 -7.15 18.14
CA SER A 16 3.66 -8.22 17.48
C SER A 16 3.00 -7.73 16.19
N TRP A 17 2.35 -6.56 16.22
CA TRP A 17 1.73 -5.95 15.05
C TRP A 17 2.77 -5.42 14.05
N GLY A 18 3.91 -4.92 14.52
CA GLY A 18 5.03 -4.57 13.63
C GLY A 18 5.59 -5.78 12.88
N ALA A 19 5.78 -6.91 13.57
CA ALA A 19 6.21 -8.16 12.94
C ALA A 19 5.14 -8.72 11.98
N LEU A 20 3.86 -8.65 12.38
CA LEU A 20 2.71 -9.08 11.57
C LEU A 20 2.74 -8.45 10.18
N GLY A 21 2.93 -7.13 10.07
CA GLY A 21 2.93 -6.44 8.77
C GLY A 21 4.04 -6.91 7.82
N LEU A 22 5.22 -7.23 8.36
CA LEU A 22 6.33 -7.80 7.59
C LEU A 22 5.98 -9.19 7.05
N PHE A 23 5.46 -10.06 7.91
CA PHE A 23 5.04 -11.41 7.50
C PHE A 23 3.87 -11.38 6.52
N GLN A 24 2.92 -10.46 6.68
CA GLN A 24 1.83 -10.25 5.73
C GLN A 24 2.36 -9.86 4.37
N LYS A 25 3.27 -8.88 4.29
CA LYS A 25 3.87 -8.49 3.01
C LYS A 25 4.60 -9.65 2.34
N LEU A 26 5.32 -10.45 3.12
CA LEU A 26 6.04 -11.62 2.61
C LEU A 26 5.07 -12.70 2.10
N ALA A 27 3.98 -12.98 2.84
CA ALA A 27 2.95 -13.92 2.44
C ALA A 27 2.24 -13.50 1.14
N MET A 28 1.98 -12.20 0.96
CA MET A 28 1.32 -11.66 -0.24
C MET A 28 2.12 -11.80 -1.54
N LYS A 29 3.42 -12.10 -1.45
CA LYS A 29 4.25 -12.43 -2.62
C LYS A 29 3.88 -13.78 -3.24
N HIS A 30 3.38 -14.71 -2.43
CA HIS A 30 3.18 -16.10 -2.82
C HIS A 30 1.73 -16.55 -2.77
N ILE A 31 0.89 -15.90 -1.95
CA ILE A 31 -0.46 -16.37 -1.61
C ILE A 31 -1.48 -15.24 -1.83
N SER A 32 -2.72 -15.60 -2.19
CA SER A 32 -3.85 -14.66 -2.28
C SER A 32 -4.25 -14.11 -0.90
N ALA A 33 -4.89 -12.94 -0.87
CA ALA A 33 -5.26 -12.30 0.40
C ALA A 33 -6.31 -13.13 1.17
N GLU A 34 -7.24 -13.73 0.44
CA GLU A 34 -8.31 -14.58 0.98
C GLU A 34 -7.72 -15.85 1.61
N THR A 35 -6.80 -16.51 0.90
CA THR A 35 -6.16 -17.74 1.39
C THR A 35 -5.30 -17.45 2.61
N ALA A 36 -4.55 -16.35 2.60
CA ALA A 36 -3.70 -15.99 3.71
C ALA A 36 -4.51 -15.55 4.95
N LEU A 37 -5.69 -14.95 4.78
CA LEU A 37 -6.62 -14.69 5.88
C LEU A 37 -7.12 -15.99 6.52
N LEU A 38 -7.45 -17.01 5.72
CA LEU A 38 -7.84 -18.33 6.24
C LEU A 38 -6.72 -18.95 7.07
N TRP A 39 -5.47 -18.85 6.60
CA TRP A 39 -4.31 -19.33 7.36
C TRP A 39 -4.01 -18.49 8.60
N ALA A 40 -4.27 -17.17 8.57
CA ALA A 40 -4.19 -16.34 9.77
C ALA A 40 -5.23 -16.77 10.82
N ALA A 41 -6.47 -17.06 10.40
CA ALA A 41 -7.50 -17.60 11.28
C ALA A 41 -7.12 -18.97 11.87
N ALA A 42 -6.53 -19.85 11.06
CA ALA A 42 -5.98 -21.12 11.55
C ALA A 42 -4.87 -20.91 12.59
N GLY A 43 -3.97 -19.94 12.36
CA GLY A 43 -2.94 -19.56 13.32
C GLY A 43 -3.52 -19.10 14.65
N PHE A 44 -4.58 -18.27 14.63
CA PHE A 44 -5.28 -17.90 15.86
C PHE A 44 -5.87 -19.11 16.57
N MET A 45 -6.54 -20.02 15.85
CA MET A 45 -7.15 -21.23 16.43
C MET A 45 -6.13 -22.15 17.10
N VAL A 46 -4.94 -22.32 16.52
CA VAL A 46 -3.86 -23.11 17.10
C VAL A 46 -3.29 -22.44 18.36
N LEU A 47 -3.21 -21.11 18.37
CA LEU A 47 -2.65 -20.37 19.51
C LEU A 47 -3.56 -20.40 20.76
N GLN A 48 -4.89 -20.41 20.59
CA GLN A 48 -5.86 -20.38 21.69
C GLN A 48 -5.63 -21.47 22.77
N PRO A 49 -5.57 -22.78 22.45
CA PRO A 49 -5.41 -23.83 23.47
C PRO A 49 -4.04 -23.82 24.14
N LEU A 50 -3.00 -23.29 23.48
CA LEU A 50 -1.66 -23.17 24.06
C LEU A 50 -1.62 -22.11 25.18
N LEU A 51 -2.40 -21.04 25.04
CA LEU A 51 -2.43 -19.94 26.00
C LEU A 51 -3.47 -20.15 27.11
N TRP A 52 -4.59 -20.81 26.79
CA TRP A 52 -5.68 -21.06 27.75
C TRP A 52 -6.27 -22.47 27.60
N PRO A 53 -5.62 -23.50 28.19
CA PRO A 53 -6.04 -24.89 28.00
C PRO A 53 -7.35 -25.28 28.70
N ASN A 54 -7.86 -24.50 29.68
CA ASN A 54 -8.96 -24.92 30.56
C ASN A 54 -10.06 -23.87 30.78
N THR A 55 -10.53 -23.21 29.73
CA THR A 55 -11.60 -22.20 29.85
C THR A 55 -12.86 -22.60 29.09
N SER A 56 -14.01 -22.52 29.76
CA SER A 56 -15.30 -22.70 29.12
C SER A 56 -15.62 -21.50 28.25
N ILE A 57 -15.64 -21.72 26.93
CA ILE A 57 -15.80 -20.68 25.91
C ILE A 57 -17.25 -20.19 25.75
N LEU A 58 -18.23 -20.91 26.34
CA LEU A 58 -19.67 -20.65 26.17
C LEU A 58 -20.37 -20.17 27.45
N ASP A 59 -19.65 -20.00 28.56
CA ASP A 59 -20.23 -19.60 29.85
C ASP A 59 -20.60 -18.10 29.92
N TYR A 60 -20.48 -17.39 28.81
CA TYR A 60 -20.69 -15.95 28.71
C TYR A 60 -22.05 -15.62 28.09
N SER A 61 -22.57 -14.43 28.39
CA SER A 61 -23.85 -13.97 27.85
C SER A 61 -23.84 -13.87 26.31
N ALA A 62 -25.00 -14.08 25.67
CA ALA A 62 -25.14 -13.91 24.21
C ALA A 62 -24.74 -12.50 23.74
N ARG A 63 -24.95 -11.47 24.58
CA ARG A 63 -24.56 -10.09 24.28
C ARG A 63 -23.03 -9.91 24.25
N SER A 64 -22.30 -10.47 25.21
CA SER A 64 -20.84 -10.40 25.22
C SER A 64 -20.22 -11.18 24.06
N LEU A 65 -20.79 -12.35 23.73
CA LEU A 65 -20.41 -13.10 22.53
C LEU A 65 -20.69 -12.29 21.26
N GLY A 66 -21.82 -11.58 21.22
CA GLY A 66 -22.16 -10.68 20.11
C GLY A 66 -21.11 -9.60 19.87
N TRP A 67 -20.63 -8.93 20.93
CA TRP A 67 -19.57 -7.93 20.82
C TRP A 67 -18.24 -8.53 20.36
N ALA A 68 -17.86 -9.71 20.89
CA ALA A 68 -16.67 -10.43 20.45
C ALA A 68 -16.75 -10.83 18.97
N LEU A 69 -17.93 -11.25 18.51
CA LEU A 69 -18.19 -11.62 17.12
C LEU A 69 -18.06 -10.41 16.19
N VAL A 70 -18.69 -9.28 16.54
CA VAL A 70 -18.57 -8.02 15.76
C VAL A 70 -17.11 -7.58 15.67
N ASN A 71 -16.37 -7.63 16.78
CA ASN A 71 -14.92 -7.36 16.78
C ASN A 71 -14.17 -8.29 15.82
N GLY A 72 -14.46 -9.59 15.84
CA GLY A 72 -13.85 -10.57 14.92
C GLY A 72 -14.13 -10.27 13.45
N VAL A 73 -15.36 -9.89 13.11
CA VAL A 73 -15.76 -9.52 11.73
C VAL A 73 -14.97 -8.31 11.24
N PHE A 74 -14.91 -7.23 12.03
CA PHE A 74 -14.16 -6.03 11.64
C PHE A 74 -12.65 -6.28 11.58
N ASN A 75 -12.11 -7.07 12.51
CA ASN A 75 -10.70 -7.44 12.49
C ASN A 75 -10.35 -8.26 11.25
N GLY A 76 -11.17 -9.25 10.89
CA GLY A 76 -11.00 -10.05 9.67
C GLY A 76 -11.09 -9.20 8.40
N LEU A 77 -12.07 -8.30 8.33
CA LEU A 77 -12.24 -7.38 7.21
C LEU A 77 -11.06 -6.40 7.06
N GLY A 78 -10.56 -5.88 8.19
CA GLY A 78 -9.38 -5.02 8.24
C GLY A 78 -8.14 -5.75 7.73
N LEU A 79 -7.90 -6.97 8.23
CA LEU A 79 -6.77 -7.80 7.80
C LEU A 79 -6.85 -8.14 6.31
N LEU A 80 -8.03 -8.51 5.81
CA LEU A 80 -8.26 -8.79 4.39
C LEU A 80 -7.90 -7.57 3.53
N SER A 81 -8.41 -6.40 3.91
CA SER A 81 -8.20 -5.14 3.18
C SER A 81 -6.74 -4.73 3.17
N LEU A 82 -6.06 -4.86 4.32
CA LEU A 82 -4.64 -4.59 4.49
C LEU A 82 -3.79 -5.50 3.57
N MET A 83 -4.05 -6.79 3.61
CA MET A 83 -3.34 -7.79 2.80
C MET A 83 -3.62 -7.60 1.30
N ALA A 84 -4.86 -7.29 0.92
CA ALA A 84 -5.22 -6.94 -0.44
C ALA A 84 -4.47 -5.69 -0.94
N ALA A 85 -4.34 -4.65 -0.10
CA ALA A 85 -3.57 -3.45 -0.44
C ALA A 85 -2.08 -3.78 -0.66
N MET A 86 -1.48 -4.58 0.22
CA MET A 86 -0.09 -5.02 0.07
C MET A 86 0.15 -5.90 -1.17
N ARG A 87 -0.84 -6.74 -1.52
CA ARG A 87 -0.81 -7.58 -2.71
C ARG A 87 -0.91 -6.76 -4.00
N ARG A 88 -1.67 -5.67 -3.99
CA ARG A 88 -1.77 -4.71 -5.12
C ARG A 88 -0.53 -3.83 -5.31
N GLY A 89 0.56 -4.11 -4.61
CA GLY A 89 1.83 -3.41 -4.75
C GLY A 89 2.12 -2.39 -3.64
N GLY A 90 1.18 -2.16 -2.72
CA GLY A 90 1.38 -1.23 -1.60
C GLY A 90 2.59 -1.63 -0.74
N LYS A 91 3.49 -0.68 -0.48
CA LYS A 91 4.65 -0.91 0.39
C LYS A 91 4.18 -1.06 1.84
N ALA A 92 4.71 -2.05 2.56
CA ALA A 92 4.36 -2.24 3.97
C ALA A 92 4.66 -0.98 4.80
N SER A 93 5.75 -0.26 4.48
CA SER A 93 6.13 1.01 5.11
C SER A 93 5.14 2.15 4.92
N ILE A 94 4.18 2.04 3.98
CA ILE A 94 3.14 3.05 3.72
C ILE A 94 1.79 2.54 4.19
N VAL A 95 1.46 1.30 3.82
CA VAL A 95 0.15 0.69 4.11
C VAL A 95 -0.04 0.49 5.62
N GLU A 96 0.99 0.05 6.35
CA GLU A 96 0.91 -0.17 7.80
C GLU A 96 0.67 1.15 8.57
N PRO A 97 1.50 2.20 8.42
CA PRO A 97 1.26 3.45 9.15
C PRO A 97 -0.06 4.12 8.78
N LEU A 98 -0.49 4.03 7.52
CA LEU A 98 -1.76 4.59 7.09
C LEU A 98 -2.94 3.86 7.75
N SER A 99 -2.87 2.53 7.87
CA SER A 99 -3.89 1.73 8.56
C SER A 99 -3.90 1.98 10.08
N ALA A 100 -2.74 2.29 10.67
CA ALA A 100 -2.60 2.63 12.09
C ALA A 100 -3.26 3.98 12.48
N LEU A 101 -3.78 4.75 11.52
CA LEU A 101 -4.55 5.98 11.77
C LEU A 101 -6.00 5.74 12.20
N TYR A 102 -6.42 4.48 12.39
CA TYR A 102 -7.75 4.15 12.92
C TYR A 102 -8.14 4.87 14.25
N PRO A 103 -7.22 5.31 15.14
CA PRO A 103 -7.59 6.10 16.32
C PRO A 103 -8.31 7.41 15.99
N VAL A 104 -8.12 7.97 14.79
CA VAL A 104 -8.89 9.13 14.30
C VAL A 104 -10.38 8.81 14.34
N PHE A 105 -10.76 7.65 13.82
CA PHE A 105 -12.16 7.20 13.79
C PHE A 105 -12.70 6.99 15.20
N VAL A 106 -11.91 6.36 16.08
CA VAL A 106 -12.28 6.14 17.49
C VAL A 106 -12.56 7.45 18.19
N VAL A 107 -11.72 8.47 18.03
CA VAL A 107 -11.90 9.76 18.70
C VAL A 107 -13.09 10.54 18.16
N LEU A 108 -13.38 10.44 16.85
CA LEU A 108 -14.57 11.04 16.27
C LEU A 108 -15.85 10.38 16.79
N LEU A 109 -15.84 9.08 17.03
CA LEU A 109 -17.00 8.32 17.54
C LEU A 109 -17.09 8.28 19.07
N ALA A 110 -16.00 8.50 19.80
CA ALA A 110 -15.98 8.40 21.25
C ALA A 110 -17.02 9.31 21.97
N PRO A 111 -17.25 10.58 21.55
CA PRO A 111 -18.30 11.39 22.15
C PRO A 111 -19.71 10.82 21.96
N THR A 112 -19.97 10.15 20.84
CA THR A 112 -21.32 9.67 20.48
C THR A 112 -21.60 8.25 20.96
N LEU A 113 -20.61 7.35 20.92
CA LEU A 113 -20.76 5.95 21.34
C LEU A 113 -20.39 5.74 22.81
N LEU A 114 -19.27 6.32 23.26
CA LEU A 114 -18.74 6.10 24.61
C LEU A 114 -19.20 7.17 25.61
N HIS A 115 -19.82 8.26 25.12
CA HIS A 115 -20.24 9.41 25.94
C HIS A 115 -19.06 10.04 26.71
N GLU A 116 -17.85 9.93 26.17
CA GLU A 116 -16.63 10.46 26.78
C GLU A 116 -16.30 11.86 26.25
N SER A 117 -15.98 12.78 27.17
CA SER A 117 -15.53 14.12 26.83
C SER A 117 -14.09 14.13 26.32
N ILE A 118 -13.91 14.35 25.02
CA ILE A 118 -12.59 14.47 24.40
C ILE A 118 -11.93 15.79 24.80
N LYS A 119 -10.77 15.70 25.46
CA LYS A 119 -9.93 16.87 25.75
C LYS A 119 -9.33 17.43 24.45
N PRO A 120 -9.20 18.76 24.30
CA PRO A 120 -8.63 19.38 23.09
C PRO A 120 -7.19 18.92 22.80
N LEU A 121 -6.43 18.53 23.84
CA LEU A 121 -5.09 17.98 23.69
C LEU A 121 -5.05 16.66 22.91
N HIS A 122 -6.09 15.81 23.01
CA HIS A 122 -6.19 14.59 22.20
C HIS A 122 -6.35 14.94 20.71
N GLY A 123 -7.10 16.00 20.40
CA GLY A 123 -7.24 16.52 19.04
C GLY A 123 -5.90 16.89 18.41
N ILE A 124 -5.01 17.55 19.17
CA ILE A 124 -3.66 17.90 18.71
C ILE A 124 -2.83 16.63 18.45
N GLY A 125 -2.86 15.65 19.36
CA GLY A 125 -2.15 14.38 19.18
C GLY A 125 -2.58 13.63 17.92
N ILE A 126 -3.88 13.63 17.63
CA ILE A 126 -4.44 13.01 16.43
C ILE A 126 -4.02 13.76 15.17
N ALA A 127 -4.08 15.09 15.20
CA ALA A 127 -3.61 15.90 14.07
C ALA A 127 -2.13 15.62 13.77
N CYS A 128 -1.28 15.55 14.80
CA CYS A 128 0.13 15.17 14.66
C CYS A 128 0.28 13.75 14.10
N ALA A 129 -0.51 12.78 14.57
CA ALA A 129 -0.46 11.40 14.07
C ALA A 129 -0.85 11.32 12.59
N VAL A 130 -1.91 12.00 12.18
CA VAL A 130 -2.36 12.07 10.78
C VAL A 130 -1.29 12.69 9.90
N ILE A 131 -0.71 13.81 10.32
CA ILE A 131 0.38 14.47 9.58
C ILE A 131 1.59 13.53 9.48
N GLY A 132 1.97 12.86 10.58
CA GLY A 132 3.06 11.87 10.58
C GLY A 132 2.82 10.70 9.63
N GLY A 133 1.60 10.16 9.61
CA GLY A 133 1.19 9.11 8.68
C GLY A 133 1.23 9.57 7.21
N MET A 134 0.80 10.81 6.94
CA MET A 134 0.91 11.41 5.60
C MET A 134 2.37 11.57 5.17
N LEU A 135 3.24 12.06 6.05
CA LEU A 135 4.68 12.22 5.76
C LEU A 135 5.34 10.86 5.45
N LEU A 136 5.01 9.81 6.19
CA LEU A 136 5.50 8.45 5.92
C LEU A 136 4.98 7.88 4.59
N SER A 137 3.83 8.36 4.12
CA SER A 137 3.25 7.95 2.84
C SER A 137 3.87 8.67 1.64
N VAL A 138 4.71 9.69 1.83
CA VAL A 138 5.39 10.36 0.74
C VAL A 138 6.54 9.49 0.26
N GLU A 139 6.39 8.93 -0.94
CA GLU A 139 7.47 8.20 -1.59
C GLU A 139 8.44 9.20 -2.24
N THR A 140 9.69 9.22 -1.77
CA THR A 140 10.75 9.96 -2.46
C THR A 140 11.09 9.22 -3.75
N VAL A 141 10.61 9.72 -4.88
CA VAL A 141 11.13 9.31 -6.18
C VAL A 141 12.60 9.77 -6.20
N PRO A 142 13.59 8.87 -6.34
CA PRO A 142 14.98 9.28 -6.38
C PRO A 142 15.22 10.08 -7.66
N THR A 143 15.30 11.40 -7.53
CA THR A 143 15.79 12.31 -8.57
C THR A 143 17.32 12.28 -8.59
N ASN A 144 17.88 11.13 -8.95
CA ASN A 144 19.28 11.05 -9.35
C ASN A 144 19.31 11.23 -10.88
N GLY A 145 19.96 12.31 -11.32
CA GLY A 145 20.06 12.67 -12.72
C GLY A 145 20.66 11.54 -13.56
N HIS A 146 19.84 10.99 -14.45
CA HIS A 146 20.08 10.63 -15.85
C HIS A 146 18.81 9.89 -16.33
N THR A 147 17.94 10.60 -17.04
CA THR A 147 16.64 10.15 -17.63
C THR A 147 15.72 9.38 -16.68
N SER A 148 14.89 10.14 -15.97
CA SER A 148 13.90 9.58 -15.05
C SER A 148 12.70 9.04 -15.83
N VAL A 149 12.01 8.04 -15.26
CA VAL A 149 10.75 7.50 -15.79
C VAL A 149 9.68 8.59 -16.02
N ASN A 150 9.79 9.76 -15.39
CA ASN A 150 8.87 10.90 -15.60
C ASN A 150 8.95 11.50 -17.01
N ASP A 151 10.03 11.25 -17.74
CA ASP A 151 10.24 11.70 -19.11
C ASP A 151 9.48 10.82 -20.12
N MET A 152 8.91 9.72 -19.65
CA MET A 152 7.98 8.88 -20.38
C MET A 152 6.54 9.38 -20.15
N ALA A 153 5.81 9.63 -21.22
CA ALA A 153 4.42 10.04 -21.21
C ALA A 153 3.54 8.99 -21.90
N TRP A 154 2.36 8.74 -21.34
CA TRP A 154 1.35 7.92 -21.98
C TRP A 154 0.55 8.79 -22.95
N SER A 155 0.40 8.31 -24.20
CA SER A 155 -0.46 8.94 -25.19
C SER A 155 -1.45 7.91 -25.74
N GLU A 156 -2.70 8.36 -25.89
CA GLU A 156 -3.79 7.58 -26.46
C GLU A 156 -4.52 8.44 -27.49
N ASN A 157 -4.23 8.15 -28.76
CA ASN A 157 -4.83 8.72 -29.95
C ASN A 157 -5.34 7.58 -30.84
N GLU A 158 -6.22 7.86 -31.81
CA GLU A 158 -6.76 6.84 -32.74
C GLU A 158 -5.67 6.03 -33.47
N HIS A 159 -4.49 6.62 -33.67
CA HIS A 159 -3.35 5.99 -34.35
C HIS A 159 -2.25 5.48 -33.42
N PHE A 160 -2.28 5.81 -32.12
CA PHE A 160 -1.22 5.44 -31.20
C PHE A 160 -1.74 5.30 -29.78
N LYS A 161 -1.54 4.13 -29.19
CA LYS A 161 -1.77 3.88 -27.77
C LYS A 161 -0.49 3.31 -27.18
N GLY A 162 0.14 4.02 -26.25
CA GLY A 162 1.36 3.54 -25.62
C GLY A 162 2.21 4.62 -24.98
N TRP A 163 3.43 4.25 -24.64
CA TRP A 163 4.41 5.13 -24.01
C TRP A 163 5.27 5.82 -25.05
N HIS A 164 5.56 7.10 -24.86
CA HIS A 164 6.52 7.84 -25.66
C HIS A 164 7.42 8.71 -24.79
N CYS A 165 8.61 9.05 -25.29
CA CYS A 165 9.48 10.02 -24.67
C CYS A 165 8.92 11.44 -24.90
N ARG A 166 9.07 12.34 -23.93
CA ARG A 166 8.70 13.76 -24.06
C ARG A 166 9.70 14.57 -24.90
N GLU A 167 10.95 14.10 -25.00
CA GLU A 167 12.07 14.88 -25.58
C GLU A 167 12.53 14.38 -26.96
N CYS A 168 12.36 13.08 -27.23
CA CYS A 168 12.78 12.45 -28.49
C CYS A 168 11.63 11.64 -29.13
N SER A 169 11.89 11.08 -30.32
CA SER A 169 10.89 10.30 -31.07
C SER A 169 10.76 8.84 -30.64
N TRP A 170 11.29 8.46 -29.48
CA TRP A 170 11.15 7.11 -28.96
C TRP A 170 9.70 6.87 -28.50
N ALA A 171 9.11 5.76 -28.93
CA ALA A 171 7.77 5.35 -28.52
C ALA A 171 7.62 3.83 -28.60
N VAL A 172 6.76 3.27 -27.75
CA VAL A 172 6.38 1.86 -27.78
C VAL A 172 4.87 1.73 -27.67
N SER A 173 4.28 1.04 -28.65
CA SER A 173 2.82 0.87 -28.76
C SER A 173 2.34 -0.34 -27.96
N ALA A 174 1.24 -0.17 -27.23
CA ALA A 174 0.50 -1.20 -26.54
C ALA A 174 -0.36 -1.99 -27.55
N ILE A 175 0.19 -3.07 -28.11
CA ILE A 175 -0.55 -3.95 -29.02
C ILE A 175 -1.16 -5.09 -28.19
N ARG A 176 -2.47 -5.00 -27.93
CA ARG A 176 -3.30 -6.00 -27.21
C ARG A 176 -2.81 -6.31 -25.78
N VAL A 177 -3.31 -5.53 -24.83
CA VAL A 177 -2.91 -5.60 -23.43
C VAL A 177 -4.15 -5.73 -22.54
N ASP A 178 -4.90 -6.82 -22.74
CA ASP A 178 -6.27 -6.97 -22.22
C ASP A 178 -6.34 -7.54 -20.79
N THR A 179 -5.20 -7.97 -20.23
CA THR A 179 -5.11 -8.53 -18.88
C THR A 179 -4.16 -7.73 -17.99
N THR A 180 -4.42 -7.69 -16.68
CA THR A 180 -3.55 -6.99 -15.72
C THR A 180 -2.09 -7.46 -15.77
N VAL A 181 -1.87 -8.76 -16.01
CA VAL A 181 -0.52 -9.33 -16.16
C VAL A 181 0.13 -8.84 -17.44
N ALA A 182 -0.61 -8.79 -18.56
CA ALA A 182 -0.11 -8.22 -19.81
C ALA A 182 0.23 -6.73 -19.67
N VAL A 183 -0.58 -5.96 -18.93
CA VAL A 183 -0.33 -4.52 -18.69
C VAL A 183 0.94 -4.32 -17.88
N LEU A 184 1.14 -5.11 -16.82
CA LEU A 184 2.35 -5.05 -16.02
C LEU A 184 3.59 -5.50 -16.82
N ALA A 185 3.47 -6.56 -17.62
CA ALA A 185 4.56 -7.04 -18.48
C ALA A 185 4.92 -6.00 -19.56
N PHE A 186 3.92 -5.38 -20.19
CA PHE A 186 4.11 -4.30 -21.15
C PHE A 186 4.79 -3.10 -20.52
N ASN A 187 4.31 -2.63 -19.36
CA ASN A 187 4.92 -1.51 -18.65
C ASN A 187 6.38 -1.83 -18.30
N ARG A 188 6.67 -3.03 -17.81
CA ARG A 188 8.05 -3.46 -17.52
C ARG A 188 8.94 -3.47 -18.75
N ALA A 189 8.42 -3.95 -19.88
CA ALA A 189 9.14 -3.95 -21.16
C ALA A 189 9.37 -2.53 -21.68
N ALA A 190 8.39 -1.64 -21.55
CA ALA A 190 8.49 -0.23 -21.91
C ALA A 190 9.58 0.48 -21.09
N HIS A 191 9.59 0.30 -19.75
CA HIS A 191 10.64 0.84 -18.89
C HIS A 191 12.02 0.30 -19.27
N GLY A 192 12.16 -1.01 -19.49
CA GLY A 192 13.44 -1.60 -19.88
C GLY A 192 13.93 -1.15 -21.27
N GLY A 193 13.01 -0.85 -22.19
CA GLY A 193 13.31 -0.24 -23.48
C GLY A 193 13.73 1.22 -23.37
N PHE A 194 13.09 1.97 -22.45
CA PHE A 194 13.43 3.35 -22.14
C PHE A 194 14.79 3.45 -21.44
N GLU A 195 15.13 2.62 -20.48
CA GLU A 195 16.47 2.67 -19.85
C GLU A 195 17.62 2.45 -20.84
N LYS A 196 17.37 1.70 -21.91
CA LYS A 196 18.35 1.41 -22.96
C LYS A 196 18.37 2.45 -24.08
N HIS A 197 17.38 3.35 -24.13
CA HIS A 197 17.33 4.35 -25.20
C HIS A 197 18.30 5.49 -24.88
N HIS A 198 19.08 5.90 -25.89
CA HIS A 198 19.86 7.12 -25.80
C HIS A 198 18.97 8.29 -26.27
N CYS A 199 18.49 9.09 -25.31
CA CYS A 199 17.68 10.25 -25.61
C CYS A 199 18.53 11.30 -26.33
N VAL A 200 18.16 11.61 -27.58
CA VAL A 200 18.71 12.75 -28.32
C VAL A 200 17.55 13.73 -28.53
N PRO A 201 17.57 14.92 -27.90
CA PRO A 201 16.50 15.89 -28.00
C PRO A 201 16.23 16.26 -29.46
N ALA A 202 14.96 16.35 -29.84
CA ALA A 202 14.55 16.68 -31.21
C ALA A 202 15.10 18.04 -31.70
N SER A 203 15.51 18.94 -30.78
CA SER A 203 16.15 20.22 -31.05
C SER A 203 17.56 20.13 -31.65
N GLN A 204 18.24 18.98 -31.55
CA GLN A 204 19.60 18.75 -32.06
C GLN A 204 19.66 18.07 -33.44
N LYS A 205 18.53 17.78 -34.10
CA LYS A 205 18.57 17.30 -35.49
C LYS A 205 19.18 18.39 -36.39
N PRO A 206 20.31 18.15 -37.09
CA PRO A 206 20.81 19.12 -38.04
C PRO A 206 19.74 19.36 -39.11
N LYS A 207 19.54 20.62 -39.50
CA LYS A 207 18.73 21.02 -40.67
C LYS A 207 19.35 20.48 -41.97
N ALA A 208 19.41 19.17 -42.15
CA ALA A 208 19.81 18.51 -43.38
C ALA A 208 18.60 18.33 -44.31
N ARG A 209 17.89 19.42 -44.60
CA ARG A 209 16.85 19.45 -45.65
C ARG A 209 16.81 20.80 -46.39
N ALA A 210 17.98 21.43 -46.58
CA ALA A 210 18.12 22.68 -47.33
C ALA A 210 19.31 22.69 -48.31
N ARG A 211 19.88 21.53 -48.68
CA ARG A 211 21.05 21.48 -49.59
C ARG A 211 21.05 20.28 -50.54
N ALA A 212 19.89 19.95 -51.10
CA ALA A 212 19.76 18.96 -52.19
C ALA A 212 18.67 19.34 -53.23
N ALA A 213 18.37 20.63 -53.37
CA ALA A 213 17.52 21.18 -54.43
C ALA A 213 18.22 22.37 -55.10
N GLY A 214 19.52 22.24 -55.30
CA GLY A 214 20.38 23.29 -55.83
C GLY A 214 21.72 22.71 -56.27
N LYS A 215 21.67 21.76 -57.20
CA LYS A 215 22.71 21.50 -58.22
C LYS A 215 22.26 20.36 -59.12
N TYR A 216 22.18 20.73 -60.41
CA TYR A 216 21.86 19.95 -61.62
C TYR A 216 20.37 19.74 -61.87
#